data_AF-A0A925V7M9-F1
#
_entry.id   AF-A0A925V7M9-F1
#
_cell.length_a   1.000
_cell.length_b   1.000
_cell.length_c   1.000
_cell.angle_alpha   90.00
_cell.angle_beta   90.00
_cell.angle_gamma   90.00
#
_symmetry.space_group_name_H-M   'P 1'
#
loop_
_entity.id
_entity.type
_entity.pdbx_description
1 polymer ?
#
loop_
_entity_poly.entity_id
_entity_poly.type
_entity_poly.pdbx_seq_one_letter_code
_entity_poly.pdbx_strand_id
1 'polypeptide(L)'
;MDQLRRSPESANAAAHVRPDSARDGRSTGSAQLEACGFFVLRAPLLSVDAWRQWCDTGDLAGQRAQLRAQLERPEVREAIAVASPSLLVGLPQWIREPQSEGGQKIERALVRYLSRMSTRPTPFGLFAGCGVGTIGARTGIRVGPSAAHRRRTRLDNDYLDQLARRVSKSPELRHALRYRPNSSLYEGGGKMRYVVPRFSGTGRTFDLAVLDLNEYLDVALLIARAGATAIEIAQAIVDHDPEVTHADALGFVDGLVDAYVLVSELEPTVTGREPIHEMIASLEPVAAASEVVATLVQVRDTLANIDGERLGQAHDARYAAMAETLAQLCEGADTRRLLQVDMQLGL
;
A
#
# COMPACT_ATOMS: atom_id res chain seq x y z
N MET A 1 15.55 -20.12 -61.41
CA MET A 1 16.98 -20.35 -61.12
C MET A 1 17.44 -19.18 -60.26
N ASP A 2 17.97 -19.32 -59.06
CA ASP A 2 18.27 -20.47 -58.21
C ASP A 2 18.62 -19.89 -56.82
N GLN A 3 18.10 -20.53 -55.77
CA GLN A 3 18.65 -20.68 -54.39
C GLN A 3 19.12 -19.45 -53.55
N LEU A 4 18.50 -19.17 -52.39
CA LEU A 4 18.73 -19.77 -51.02
C LEU A 4 20.16 -19.42 -50.50
N ARG A 5 20.45 -18.89 -49.29
CA ARG A 5 19.83 -18.75 -47.95
C ARG A 5 20.72 -17.77 -47.14
N ARG A 6 20.15 -17.05 -46.16
CA ARG A 6 20.38 -17.21 -44.68
C ARG A 6 19.98 -15.94 -43.88
N SER A 7 18.95 -16.13 -43.05
CA SER A 7 18.60 -15.46 -41.78
C SER A 7 19.78 -15.46 -40.75
N PRO A 8 19.74 -14.73 -39.59
CA PRO A 8 18.55 -14.58 -38.74
C PRO A 8 18.36 -13.32 -37.86
N GLU A 9 17.17 -13.31 -37.23
CA GLU A 9 16.80 -12.67 -35.95
C GLU A 9 16.49 -11.16 -35.89
N SER A 10 15.20 -10.84 -35.91
CA SER A 10 14.61 -9.91 -34.93
C SER A 10 13.17 -10.33 -34.60
N ALA A 11 12.98 -10.68 -33.33
CA ALA A 11 11.73 -11.18 -32.78
C ALA A 11 10.72 -10.04 -32.64
N ASN A 12 9.69 -10.07 -33.49
CA ASN A 12 8.53 -9.19 -33.43
C ASN A 12 7.50 -9.82 -32.47
N ALA A 13 7.35 -9.27 -31.27
CA ALA A 13 6.35 -9.72 -30.29
C ALA A 13 4.97 -9.18 -30.69
N ALA A 14 4.30 -9.91 -31.58
CA ALA A 14 2.95 -9.67 -32.01
C ALA A 14 1.94 -9.80 -30.84
N ALA A 15 1.15 -8.75 -30.66
CA ALA A 15 -0.06 -8.75 -29.85
C ALA A 15 -0.95 -9.94 -30.21
N HIS A 16 -1.17 -10.84 -29.24
CA HIS A 16 -2.14 -11.92 -29.34
C HIS A 16 -3.56 -11.37 -29.22
N VAL A 17 -4.08 -10.84 -30.32
CA VAL A 17 -5.53 -10.76 -30.54
C VAL A 17 -5.99 -12.18 -30.86
N ARG A 18 -6.59 -12.86 -29.88
CA ARG A 18 -7.22 -14.16 -30.11
C ARG A 18 -8.39 -13.98 -31.08
N PRO A 19 -8.51 -14.79 -32.15
CA PRO A 19 -9.68 -14.72 -33.00
C PRO A 19 -10.90 -15.19 -32.22
N ASP A 20 -12.04 -14.54 -32.50
CA ASP A 20 -13.37 -14.91 -32.05
C ASP A 20 -13.59 -16.42 -32.29
N SER A 21 -13.51 -17.20 -31.22
CA SER A 21 -13.98 -18.57 -31.23
C SER A 21 -15.49 -18.51 -31.05
N ALA A 22 -16.18 -18.86 -32.13
CA ALA A 22 -17.60 -19.14 -32.12
C ALA A 22 -17.98 -19.90 -30.85
N ARG A 23 -18.98 -19.37 -30.13
CA ARG A 23 -19.63 -20.03 -28.99
C ARG A 23 -20.36 -21.25 -29.52
N ASP A 24 -19.65 -22.35 -29.72
CA ASP A 24 -20.24 -23.63 -30.04
C ASP A 24 -19.66 -24.70 -29.10
N GLY A 25 -20.56 -25.45 -28.46
CA GLY A 25 -20.23 -26.51 -27.52
C GLY A 25 -20.28 -26.10 -26.04
N ARG A 26 -21.44 -26.29 -25.40
CA ARG A 26 -21.48 -26.49 -23.95
C ARG A 26 -20.71 -27.77 -23.63
N SER A 27 -19.46 -27.63 -23.20
CA SER A 27 -18.69 -28.69 -22.57
C SER A 27 -19.47 -29.22 -21.36
N THR A 28 -20.00 -30.44 -21.48
CA THR A 28 -20.58 -31.23 -20.39
C THR A 28 -19.50 -32.04 -19.65
N GLY A 29 -18.22 -31.69 -19.80
CA GLY A 29 -17.15 -32.27 -18.99
C GLY A 29 -17.17 -31.65 -17.59
N SER A 30 -17.42 -32.45 -16.56
CA SER A 30 -17.20 -32.00 -15.18
C SER A 30 -15.74 -31.57 -15.05
N ALA A 31 -15.47 -30.28 -14.87
CA ALA A 31 -14.13 -29.81 -14.56
C ALA A 31 -13.66 -30.54 -13.29
N GLN A 32 -12.63 -31.37 -13.41
CA GLN A 32 -12.04 -32.04 -12.26
C GLN A 32 -11.35 -30.98 -11.40
N LEU A 33 -11.82 -30.82 -10.16
CA LEU A 33 -11.19 -29.93 -9.20
C LEU A 33 -10.07 -30.70 -8.48
N GLU A 34 -8.84 -30.25 -8.68
CA GLU A 34 -7.67 -30.76 -7.94
C GLU A 34 -7.29 -29.78 -6.83
N ALA A 35 -6.89 -30.32 -5.68
CA ALA A 35 -6.42 -29.49 -4.58
C ALA A 35 -5.02 -28.94 -4.90
N CYS A 36 -4.80 -27.64 -4.70
CA CYS A 36 -3.50 -26.99 -4.89
C CYS A 36 -2.39 -27.46 -3.90
N GLY A 37 -2.67 -28.44 -3.04
CA GLY A 37 -1.73 -28.97 -2.05
C GLY A 37 -1.54 -28.11 -0.78
N PHE A 38 -2.12 -26.91 -0.74
CA PHE A 38 -2.06 -26.00 0.41
C PHE A 38 -3.40 -25.31 0.69
N PHE A 39 -3.52 -24.71 1.86
CA PHE A 39 -4.64 -23.84 2.24
C PHE A 39 -4.13 -22.62 3.02
N VAL A 40 -4.90 -21.53 2.98
CA VAL A 40 -4.66 -20.36 3.81
C VAL A 40 -5.56 -20.44 5.04
N LEU A 41 -4.96 -20.51 6.22
CA LEU A 41 -5.64 -20.39 7.49
C LEU A 41 -5.70 -18.92 7.91
N ARG A 42 -6.87 -18.48 8.38
CA ARG A 42 -7.01 -17.20 9.07
C ARG A 42 -7.49 -17.45 10.48
N ALA A 43 -6.81 -16.86 11.47
CA ALA A 43 -7.14 -17.05 12.88
C ALA A 43 -7.05 -15.73 13.65
N PRO A 44 -7.94 -15.51 14.63
CA PRO A 44 -7.82 -14.39 15.56
C PRO A 44 -6.55 -14.47 16.42
N LEU A 45 -6.10 -13.33 16.96
CA LEU A 45 -4.95 -13.24 17.88
C LEU A 45 -5.18 -14.00 19.19
N LEU A 46 -6.42 -14.01 19.67
CA LEU A 46 -6.82 -14.62 20.93
C LEU A 46 -7.66 -15.87 20.71
N SER A 47 -7.61 -16.80 21.65
CA SER A 47 -8.57 -17.91 21.70
C SER A 47 -9.99 -17.37 21.87
N VAL A 48 -10.96 -18.03 21.25
CA VAL A 48 -12.39 -17.80 21.48
C VAL A 48 -12.78 -17.92 22.96
N ASP A 49 -12.01 -18.68 23.74
CA ASP A 49 -12.24 -18.85 25.16
C ASP A 49 -12.08 -17.55 25.95
N ALA A 50 -11.21 -16.62 25.49
CA ALA A 50 -11.09 -15.30 26.11
C ALA A 50 -12.41 -14.51 26.03
N TRP A 51 -13.14 -14.65 24.92
CA TRP A 51 -14.47 -14.04 24.76
C TRP A 51 -15.53 -14.77 25.58
N ARG A 52 -15.52 -16.12 25.59
CA ARG A 52 -16.47 -16.92 26.39
C ARG A 52 -16.34 -16.61 27.87
N GLN A 53 -15.12 -16.61 28.40
CA GLN A 53 -14.84 -16.29 29.80
C GLN A 53 -15.37 -14.89 30.20
N TRP A 54 -15.26 -13.92 29.28
CA TRP A 54 -15.80 -12.58 29.51
C TRP A 54 -17.33 -12.56 29.54
N CYS A 55 -17.99 -13.26 28.60
CA CYS A 55 -19.45 -13.39 28.57
C CYS A 55 -20.00 -14.15 29.78
N ASP A 56 -19.30 -15.19 30.24
CA ASP A 56 -19.71 -16.03 31.37
C ASP A 56 -19.47 -15.34 32.73
N THR A 57 -18.77 -14.20 32.74
CA THR A 57 -18.57 -13.41 33.95
C THR A 57 -19.87 -12.71 34.35
N GLY A 58 -20.46 -13.15 35.45
CA GLY A 58 -21.82 -12.80 35.87
C GLY A 58 -22.01 -11.39 36.45
N ASP A 59 -20.95 -10.61 36.63
CA ASP A 59 -21.03 -9.23 37.10
C ASP A 59 -20.11 -8.26 36.36
N LEU A 60 -20.46 -6.96 36.38
CA LEU A 60 -19.73 -5.91 35.69
C LEU A 60 -18.31 -5.68 36.25
N ALA A 61 -18.09 -5.93 37.54
CA ALA A 61 -16.79 -5.71 38.16
C ALA A 61 -15.78 -6.75 37.66
N GLY A 62 -16.18 -8.02 37.58
CA GLY A 62 -15.42 -9.12 37.00
C GLY A 62 -15.17 -8.91 35.51
N GLN A 63 -16.18 -8.49 34.74
CA GLN A 63 -16.01 -8.19 33.31
C GLN A 63 -14.96 -7.10 33.07
N ARG A 64 -14.95 -6.06 33.91
CA ARG A 64 -13.94 -5.00 33.86
C ARG A 64 -12.57 -5.48 34.31
N ALA A 65 -12.49 -6.32 35.33
CA ALA A 65 -11.23 -6.92 35.76
C ALA A 65 -10.61 -7.77 34.66
N GLN A 66 -11.42 -8.58 33.95
CA GLN A 66 -10.96 -9.35 32.79
C GLN A 66 -10.51 -8.46 31.63
N LEU A 67 -11.24 -7.38 31.32
CA LEU A 67 -10.80 -6.42 30.30
C LEU A 67 -9.44 -5.79 30.66
N ARG A 68 -9.23 -5.44 31.94
CA ARG A 68 -7.93 -4.94 32.41
C ARG A 68 -6.83 -5.98 32.26
N ALA A 69 -7.08 -7.22 32.65
CA ALA A 69 -6.13 -8.32 32.49
C ALA A 69 -5.76 -8.57 31.01
N GLN A 70 -6.72 -8.46 30.08
CA GLN A 70 -6.41 -8.54 28.65
C GLN A 70 -5.56 -7.35 28.17
N LEU A 71 -5.80 -6.14 28.67
CA LEU A 71 -5.02 -4.95 28.33
C LEU A 71 -3.60 -4.94 28.91
N GLU A 72 -3.36 -5.69 29.99
CA GLU A 72 -2.03 -5.91 30.54
C GLU A 72 -1.17 -6.81 29.65
N ARG A 73 -1.79 -7.58 28.74
CA ARG A 73 -1.06 -8.39 27.76
C ARG A 73 -0.43 -7.48 26.70
N PRO A 74 0.90 -7.52 26.54
CA PRO A 74 1.58 -6.58 25.65
C PRO A 74 1.10 -6.68 24.19
N GLU A 75 0.84 -7.89 23.69
CA GLU A 75 0.37 -8.12 22.32
C GLU A 75 -1.04 -7.57 22.06
N VAL A 76 -1.90 -7.57 23.09
CA VAL A 76 -3.26 -7.00 23.00
C VAL A 76 -3.19 -5.48 22.97
N ARG A 77 -2.35 -4.91 23.84
CA ARG A 77 -2.13 -3.47 23.90
C ARG A 77 -1.55 -2.94 22.58
N GLU A 78 -0.54 -3.61 22.04
CA GLU A 78 0.03 -3.26 20.74
C GLU A 78 -1.01 -3.36 19.61
N ALA A 79 -1.83 -4.41 19.60
CA ALA A 79 -2.87 -4.56 18.58
C ALA A 79 -3.87 -3.40 18.59
N ILE A 80 -4.22 -2.89 19.79
CA ILE A 80 -5.05 -1.69 19.93
C ILE A 80 -4.28 -0.43 19.54
N ALA A 81 -2.98 -0.33 19.85
CA ALA A 81 -2.14 0.80 19.45
C ALA A 81 -2.15 1.00 17.93
N VAL A 82 -1.98 -0.09 17.19
CA VAL A 82 -2.00 -0.08 15.71
C VAL A 82 -3.38 0.25 15.16
N ALA A 83 -4.43 -0.38 15.70
CA ALA A 83 -5.78 -0.25 15.15
C ALA A 83 -6.49 1.06 15.54
N SER A 84 -6.20 1.59 16.72
CA SER A 84 -6.98 2.67 17.33
C SER A 84 -6.16 3.42 18.40
N PRO A 85 -5.12 4.19 18.01
CA PRO A 85 -4.29 4.96 18.95
C PRO A 85 -5.09 5.83 19.92
N SER A 86 -6.17 6.46 19.44
CA SER A 86 -7.06 7.31 20.25
C SER A 86 -7.77 6.55 21.38
N LEU A 87 -7.96 5.24 21.24
CA LEU A 87 -8.54 4.42 22.30
C LEU A 87 -7.54 4.22 23.45
N LEU A 88 -6.25 4.09 23.14
CA LEU A 88 -5.20 4.00 24.17
C LEU A 88 -5.09 5.30 24.96
N VAL A 89 -5.18 6.46 24.29
CA VAL A 89 -5.20 7.77 24.93
C VAL A 89 -6.37 7.89 25.93
N GLY A 90 -7.51 7.26 25.63
CA GLY A 90 -8.68 7.24 26.51
C GLY A 90 -8.57 6.28 27.71
N LEU A 91 -7.69 5.29 27.69
CA LEU A 91 -7.62 4.26 28.73
C LEU A 91 -7.52 4.80 30.17
N PRO A 92 -6.71 5.85 30.48
CA PRO A 92 -6.64 6.40 31.83
C PRO A 92 -8.00 6.91 32.35
N GLN A 93 -8.85 7.46 31.47
CA GLN A 93 -10.20 7.89 31.84
C GLN A 93 -11.08 6.70 32.23
N TRP A 94 -11.08 5.63 31.42
CA TRP A 94 -11.85 4.43 31.74
C TRP A 94 -11.34 3.74 33.01
N ILE A 95 -10.02 3.72 33.23
CA ILE A 95 -9.42 3.15 34.44
C ILE A 95 -9.93 3.86 35.70
N ARG A 96 -9.97 5.20 35.68
CA ARG A 96 -10.35 6.05 36.81
C ARG A 96 -11.87 6.12 37.02
N GLU A 97 -12.62 6.31 35.94
CA GLU A 97 -14.06 6.61 35.96
C GLU A 97 -14.82 5.78 34.92
N PRO A 98 -14.86 4.44 35.06
CA PRO A 98 -15.47 3.56 34.06
C PRO A 98 -16.98 3.78 33.89
N GLN A 99 -17.65 4.37 34.90
CA GLN A 99 -19.08 4.66 34.88
C GLN A 99 -19.44 6.00 34.22
N SER A 100 -18.47 6.87 33.96
CA SER A 100 -18.71 8.13 33.24
C SER A 100 -19.16 7.85 31.80
N GLU A 101 -19.84 8.80 31.16
CA GLU A 101 -20.25 8.65 29.75
C GLU A 101 -19.06 8.33 28.83
N GLY A 102 -17.93 9.03 29.04
CA GLY A 102 -16.68 8.78 28.32
C GLY A 102 -16.09 7.40 28.64
N GLY A 103 -16.05 7.01 29.92
CA GLY A 103 -15.60 5.69 30.35
C GLY A 103 -16.41 4.56 29.72
N GLN A 104 -17.74 4.67 29.68
CA GLN A 104 -18.60 3.67 29.05
C GLN A 104 -18.41 3.61 27.53
N LYS A 105 -18.14 4.75 26.87
CA LYS A 105 -17.84 4.78 25.42
C LYS A 105 -16.55 4.02 25.10
N ILE A 106 -15.51 4.22 25.91
CA ILE A 106 -14.23 3.50 25.83
C ILE A 106 -14.45 2.02 26.12
N GLU A 107 -15.16 1.68 27.19
CA GLU A 107 -15.48 0.29 27.57
C GLU A 107 -16.17 -0.46 26.43
N ARG A 108 -17.20 0.14 25.80
CA ARG A 108 -17.85 -0.45 24.63
C ARG A 108 -16.89 -0.70 23.47
N ALA A 109 -15.90 0.17 23.25
CA ALA A 109 -14.89 -0.02 22.23
C ALA A 109 -13.93 -1.17 22.58
N LEU A 110 -13.49 -1.26 23.84
CA LEU A 110 -12.65 -2.34 24.35
C LEU A 110 -13.33 -3.70 24.20
N VAL A 111 -14.60 -3.81 24.56
CA VAL A 111 -15.39 -5.04 24.39
C VAL A 111 -15.49 -5.45 22.93
N ARG A 112 -15.73 -4.49 22.01
CA ARG A 112 -15.74 -4.77 20.56
C ARG A 112 -14.39 -5.29 20.07
N TYR A 113 -13.29 -4.74 20.55
CA TYR A 113 -11.95 -5.21 20.17
C TYR A 113 -11.62 -6.57 20.77
N LEU A 114 -11.97 -6.84 22.03
CA LEU A 114 -11.82 -8.17 22.64
C LEU A 114 -12.60 -9.22 21.84
N SER A 115 -13.87 -8.94 21.53
CA SER A 115 -14.70 -9.82 20.70
C SER A 115 -14.06 -10.07 19.34
N ARG A 116 -13.61 -9.01 18.65
CA ARG A 116 -12.96 -9.10 17.34
C ARG A 116 -11.69 -9.96 17.40
N MET A 117 -10.81 -9.69 18.36
CA MET A 117 -9.53 -10.39 18.55
C MET A 117 -9.69 -11.88 18.92
N SER A 118 -10.88 -12.29 19.36
CA SER A 118 -11.14 -13.66 19.83
C SER A 118 -12.04 -14.47 18.88
N THR A 119 -12.82 -13.81 18.04
CA THR A 119 -13.90 -14.49 17.28
C THR A 119 -13.86 -14.24 15.78
N ARG A 120 -13.23 -13.15 15.30
CA ARG A 120 -13.30 -12.75 13.89
C ARG A 120 -11.98 -13.04 13.18
N PRO A 121 -11.92 -14.05 12.30
CA PRO A 121 -10.69 -14.41 11.58
C PRO A 121 -10.41 -13.50 10.37
N THR A 122 -11.01 -12.30 10.28
CA THR A 122 -10.74 -11.37 9.17
C THR A 122 -9.47 -10.56 9.50
N PRO A 123 -8.36 -10.72 8.76
CA PRO A 123 -7.12 -10.01 9.02
C PRO A 123 -7.34 -8.50 9.06
N PHE A 124 -6.83 -7.85 10.11
CA PHE A 124 -6.89 -6.41 10.30
C PHE A 124 -5.93 -6.03 11.42
N GLY A 125 -4.84 -5.34 11.06
CA GLY A 125 -3.77 -5.07 11.99
C GLY A 125 -3.26 -6.37 12.62
N LEU A 126 -3.12 -6.34 13.95
CA LEU A 126 -2.70 -7.49 14.74
C LEU A 126 -3.87 -8.30 15.33
N PHE A 127 -5.13 -8.01 14.99
CA PHE A 127 -6.28 -8.71 15.60
C PHE A 127 -6.51 -10.12 15.04
N ALA A 128 -6.08 -10.37 13.82
CA ALA A 128 -6.15 -11.68 13.17
C ALA A 128 -5.06 -11.76 12.11
N GLY A 129 -4.52 -12.97 11.90
CA GLY A 129 -3.41 -13.22 11.00
C GLY A 129 -3.71 -14.28 9.97
N CYS A 130 -2.78 -14.44 9.02
CA CYS A 130 -2.80 -15.51 8.03
C CYS A 130 -1.63 -16.47 8.23
N GLY A 131 -1.86 -17.76 7.98
CA GLY A 131 -0.83 -18.78 7.88
C GLY A 131 -1.12 -19.71 6.71
N VAL A 132 -0.10 -20.43 6.24
CA VAL A 132 -0.24 -21.40 5.15
C VAL A 132 -0.04 -22.80 5.70
N GLY A 133 -1.02 -23.66 5.50
CA GLY A 133 -0.94 -25.09 5.82
C GLY A 133 -0.89 -25.94 4.56
N THR A 134 -0.47 -27.19 4.70
CA THR A 134 -0.43 -28.17 3.60
C THR A 134 -1.52 -29.23 3.75
N ILE A 135 -1.97 -29.78 2.63
CA ILE A 135 -2.93 -30.89 2.60
C ILE A 135 -2.16 -32.21 2.72
N GLY A 136 -2.55 -33.06 3.68
CA GLY A 136 -1.93 -34.36 3.91
C GLY A 136 -2.92 -35.38 4.46
N ALA A 137 -2.45 -36.62 4.69
CA ALA A 137 -3.30 -37.73 5.12
C ALA A 137 -3.88 -37.59 6.53
N ARG A 138 -3.37 -36.67 7.36
CA ARG A 138 -3.80 -36.44 8.74
C ARG A 138 -3.95 -34.96 9.04
N THR A 139 -5.01 -34.60 9.77
CA THR A 139 -5.23 -33.25 10.27
C THR A 139 -4.36 -32.97 11.49
N GLY A 140 -3.66 -31.82 11.50
CA GLY A 140 -2.75 -31.43 12.58
C GLY A 140 -2.60 -29.92 12.71
N ILE A 141 -3.68 -29.16 12.55
CA ILE A 141 -3.66 -27.69 12.60
C ILE A 141 -3.41 -27.24 14.04
N ARG A 142 -2.30 -26.52 14.28
CA ARG A 142 -2.00 -25.86 15.54
C ARG A 142 -1.63 -24.42 15.24
N VAL A 143 -2.19 -23.49 15.99
CA VAL A 143 -1.74 -22.10 15.97
C VAL A 143 -0.83 -21.93 17.16
N GLY A 144 0.41 -21.53 16.91
CA GLY A 144 1.41 -21.29 17.94
C GLY A 144 1.01 -20.14 18.88
N PRO A 145 1.76 -19.95 19.98
CA PRO A 145 1.55 -18.81 20.85
C PRO A 145 1.78 -17.48 20.11
N SER A 146 1.30 -16.36 20.66
CA SER A 146 1.49 -15.01 20.12
C SER A 146 2.97 -14.68 19.85
N ALA A 147 3.90 -15.20 20.66
CA ALA A 147 5.34 -15.05 20.48
C ALA A 147 5.91 -15.71 19.20
N ALA A 148 5.17 -16.64 18.58
CA ALA A 148 5.54 -17.28 17.31
C ALA A 148 4.95 -16.54 16.09
N HIS A 149 4.05 -15.58 16.31
CA HIS A 149 3.52 -14.75 15.24
C HIS A 149 4.56 -13.71 14.82
N ARG A 150 4.47 -13.26 13.57
CA ARG A 150 5.28 -12.17 13.04
C ARG A 150 4.37 -11.07 12.53
N ARG A 151 4.78 -9.83 12.72
CA ARG A 151 4.13 -8.68 12.10
C ARG A 151 4.91 -8.27 10.86
N ARG A 152 4.20 -7.70 9.90
CA ARG A 152 4.77 -6.97 8.80
C ARG A 152 4.06 -5.62 8.72
N THR A 153 4.84 -4.56 8.86
CA THR A 153 4.36 -3.19 8.95
C THR A 153 4.83 -2.42 7.71
N ARG A 154 3.89 -1.72 7.08
CA ARG A 154 4.12 -0.92 5.88
C ARG A 154 3.54 0.47 6.08
N LEU A 155 4.06 1.46 5.35
CA LEU A 155 3.34 2.72 5.21
C LEU A 155 2.06 2.48 4.40
N ASP A 156 1.02 3.21 4.77
CA ASP A 156 -0.23 3.20 4.02
C ASP A 156 -0.01 3.79 2.61
N ASN A 157 -0.56 3.14 1.59
CA ASN A 157 -0.38 3.59 0.21
C ASN A 157 -1.03 4.95 -0.05
N ASP A 158 -2.11 5.30 0.64
CA ASP A 158 -2.74 6.62 0.53
C ASP A 158 -1.83 7.71 1.12
N TYR A 159 -1.13 7.40 2.22
CA TYR A 159 -0.11 8.30 2.77
C TYR A 159 1.05 8.51 1.79
N LEU A 160 1.59 7.42 1.23
CA LEU A 160 2.70 7.51 0.27
C LEU A 160 2.29 8.24 -1.02
N ASP A 161 1.07 8.00 -1.50
CA ASP A 161 0.49 8.69 -2.65
C ASP A 161 0.31 10.21 -2.39
N GLN A 162 -0.12 10.59 -1.18
CA GLN A 162 -0.15 11.99 -0.75
C GLN A 162 1.24 12.62 -0.68
N LEU A 163 2.22 11.91 -0.11
CA LEU A 163 3.61 12.37 -0.03
C LEU A 163 4.22 12.55 -1.42
N ALA A 164 4.05 11.57 -2.31
CA ALA A 164 4.53 11.64 -3.70
C ALA A 164 3.99 12.88 -4.42
N ARG A 165 2.68 13.17 -4.28
CA ARG A 165 2.08 14.39 -4.82
C ARG A 165 2.65 15.66 -4.21
N ARG A 166 2.89 15.69 -2.89
CA ARG A 166 3.46 16.87 -2.22
C ARG A 166 4.87 17.14 -2.70
N VAL A 167 5.71 16.11 -2.77
CA VAL A 167 7.08 16.19 -3.29
C VAL A 167 7.08 16.67 -4.74
N SER A 168 6.17 16.16 -5.57
CA SER A 168 6.07 16.53 -6.99
C SER A 168 5.54 17.95 -7.25
N LYS A 169 5.13 18.71 -6.21
CA LYS A 169 4.69 20.11 -6.32
C LYS A 169 5.82 21.13 -6.16
N SER A 170 6.94 20.78 -5.53
CA SER A 170 8.11 21.67 -5.49
C SER A 170 8.71 21.73 -6.90
N PRO A 171 8.85 22.91 -7.52
CA PRO A 171 9.46 23.04 -8.84
C PRO A 171 10.85 22.43 -8.92
N GLU A 172 11.66 22.63 -7.87
CA GLU A 172 13.03 22.13 -7.78
C GLU A 172 13.08 20.60 -7.78
N LEU A 173 12.16 19.96 -7.02
CA LEU A 173 12.05 18.51 -6.98
C LEU A 173 11.46 17.97 -8.27
N ARG A 174 10.36 18.58 -8.73
CA ARG A 174 9.61 18.18 -9.93
C ARG A 174 10.53 18.02 -11.14
N HIS A 175 11.40 18.99 -11.42
CA HIS A 175 12.26 18.91 -12.60
C HIS A 175 13.41 17.90 -12.45
N ALA A 176 13.76 17.50 -11.22
CA ALA A 176 14.78 16.50 -10.94
C ALA A 176 14.22 15.07 -10.84
N LEU A 177 12.90 14.90 -10.71
CA LEU A 177 12.24 13.60 -10.70
C LEU A 177 12.22 12.98 -12.09
N ARG A 178 12.21 11.65 -12.13
CA ARG A 178 12.00 10.87 -13.35
C ARG A 178 10.51 10.62 -13.57
N TYR A 179 10.13 10.65 -14.83
CA TYR A 179 8.77 10.45 -15.31
C TYR A 179 8.72 9.32 -16.32
N ARG A 180 7.59 8.61 -16.32
CA ARG A 180 7.24 7.60 -17.32
C ARG A 180 5.89 7.93 -17.97
N PRO A 181 5.63 7.45 -19.20
CA PRO A 181 4.29 7.47 -19.75
C PRO A 181 3.29 6.84 -18.80
N ASN A 182 2.12 7.45 -18.66
CA ASN A 182 0.99 6.84 -17.96
C ASN A 182 0.67 5.48 -18.58
N SER A 183 0.66 4.44 -17.74
CA SER A 183 0.48 3.05 -18.18
C SER A 183 -0.90 2.74 -18.76
N SER A 184 -1.86 3.67 -18.64
CA SER A 184 -3.17 3.59 -19.26
C SER A 184 -3.26 4.27 -20.62
N LEU A 185 -2.17 4.86 -21.14
CA LEU A 185 -2.13 5.47 -22.48
C LEU A 185 -2.33 4.41 -23.57
N TYR A 186 -3.26 4.68 -24.49
CA TYR A 186 -3.42 3.94 -25.73
C TYR A 186 -3.95 4.84 -26.84
N GLU A 187 -3.63 4.50 -28.08
CA GLU A 187 -4.19 5.17 -29.25
C GLU A 187 -5.52 4.53 -29.66
N GLY A 188 -6.48 5.35 -30.07
CA GLY A 188 -7.68 4.88 -30.76
C GLY A 188 -8.33 5.98 -31.58
N GLY A 189 -8.84 5.68 -32.78
CA GLY A 189 -9.53 6.67 -33.61
C GLY A 189 -8.72 7.97 -33.82
N GLY A 190 -7.40 7.86 -34.01
CA GLY A 190 -6.50 9.00 -34.25
C GLY A 190 -6.29 9.94 -33.05
N LYS A 191 -6.54 9.49 -31.83
CA LYS A 191 -6.36 10.25 -30.58
C LYS A 191 -5.69 9.38 -29.51
N MET A 192 -4.93 10.00 -28.63
CA MET A 192 -4.45 9.35 -27.41
C MET A 192 -5.51 9.39 -26.32
N ARG A 193 -5.73 8.27 -25.64
CA ARG A 193 -6.64 8.16 -24.49
C ARG A 193 -5.92 7.57 -23.30
N TYR A 194 -6.31 8.02 -22.11
CA TYR A 194 -5.73 7.57 -20.86
C TYR A 194 -6.62 7.94 -19.68
N VAL A 195 -6.35 7.31 -18.54
CA VAL A 195 -7.10 7.49 -17.31
C VAL A 195 -6.40 8.53 -16.43
N VAL A 196 -7.16 9.54 -16.00
CA VAL A 196 -6.70 10.62 -15.12
C VAL A 196 -7.36 10.48 -13.75
N PRO A 197 -6.58 10.52 -12.66
CA PRO A 197 -7.16 10.50 -11.32
C PRO A 197 -7.79 11.85 -10.95
N ARG A 198 -8.92 11.77 -10.25
CA ARG A 198 -9.61 12.89 -9.59
C ARG A 198 -9.62 12.65 -8.10
N PHE A 199 -9.17 13.63 -7.34
CA PHE A 199 -9.13 13.53 -5.88
C PHE A 199 -10.31 14.29 -5.27
N SER A 200 -11.11 13.58 -4.49
CA SER A 200 -12.22 14.14 -3.70
C SER A 200 -12.02 13.75 -2.24
N GLY A 201 -12.59 14.53 -1.30
CA GLY A 201 -12.42 14.27 0.14
C GLY A 201 -12.86 12.89 0.64
N THR A 202 -13.55 12.09 -0.19
CA THR A 202 -13.99 10.72 0.13
C THR A 202 -13.28 9.63 -0.67
N GLY A 203 -12.36 9.97 -1.59
CA GLY A 203 -11.58 9.00 -2.36
C GLY A 203 -11.11 9.47 -3.74
N ARG A 204 -10.46 8.56 -4.47
CA ARG A 204 -9.97 8.73 -5.84
C ARG A 204 -11.02 8.23 -6.83
N THR A 205 -11.48 9.10 -7.72
CA THR A 205 -12.24 8.72 -8.93
C THR A 205 -11.35 8.85 -10.15
N PHE A 206 -11.85 8.43 -11.31
CA PHE A 206 -11.06 8.37 -12.54
C PHE A 206 -11.89 8.86 -13.72
N ASP A 207 -11.30 9.73 -14.53
CA ASP A 207 -11.86 10.22 -15.79
C ASP A 207 -11.06 9.67 -16.97
N LEU A 208 -11.73 9.48 -18.10
CA LEU A 208 -11.07 9.19 -19.38
C LEU A 208 -10.73 10.52 -20.07
N ALA A 209 -9.45 10.82 -20.23
CA ALA A 209 -8.96 11.97 -20.96
C ALA A 209 -8.59 11.60 -22.41
N VAL A 210 -8.62 12.60 -23.29
CA VAL A 210 -8.32 12.47 -24.72
C VAL A 210 -7.37 13.60 -25.11
N LEU A 211 -6.32 13.27 -25.86
CA LEU A 211 -5.34 14.22 -26.38
C LEU A 211 -5.15 14.03 -27.88
N ASP A 212 -4.82 15.14 -28.53
CA ASP A 212 -4.37 15.14 -29.91
C ASP A 212 -2.93 14.63 -29.99
N LEU A 213 -2.66 13.80 -31.00
CA LEU A 213 -1.32 13.37 -31.34
C LEU A 213 -0.54 14.55 -31.92
N ASN A 214 0.70 14.72 -31.47
CA ASN A 214 1.65 15.66 -32.04
C ASN A 214 3.07 15.11 -31.88
N GLU A 215 4.00 15.59 -32.69
CA GLU A 215 5.36 15.07 -32.72
C GLU A 215 6.12 15.28 -31.41
N TYR A 216 5.88 16.39 -30.70
CA TYR A 216 6.52 16.67 -29.40
C TYR A 216 6.05 15.69 -28.32
N LEU A 217 4.79 15.27 -28.37
CA LEU A 217 4.24 14.23 -27.51
C LEU A 217 4.92 12.89 -27.80
N ASP A 218 5.10 12.52 -29.06
CA ASP A 218 5.77 11.27 -29.43
C ASP A 218 7.23 11.23 -28.95
N VAL A 219 7.96 12.34 -29.10
CA VAL A 219 9.33 12.51 -28.55
C VAL A 219 9.31 12.35 -27.04
N ALA A 220 8.42 13.07 -26.34
CA ALA A 220 8.34 13.02 -24.88
C ALA A 220 8.02 11.61 -24.37
N LEU A 221 7.04 10.94 -24.98
CA LEU A 221 6.66 9.58 -24.61
C LEU A 221 7.78 8.58 -24.88
N LEU A 222 8.51 8.73 -25.99
CA LEU A 222 9.63 7.86 -26.35
C LEU A 222 10.77 7.96 -25.33
N ILE A 223 11.21 9.18 -25.02
CA ILE A 223 12.32 9.44 -24.10
C ILE A 223 11.94 9.00 -22.67
N ALA A 224 10.70 9.24 -22.25
CA ALA A 224 10.24 8.87 -20.92
C ALA A 224 10.02 7.35 -20.72
N ARG A 225 10.05 6.50 -21.77
CA ARG A 225 9.74 5.05 -21.64
C ARG A 225 10.59 4.35 -20.57
N ALA A 226 11.86 4.70 -20.50
CA ALA A 226 12.81 4.13 -19.53
C ALA A 226 12.88 4.92 -18.20
N GLY A 227 12.14 6.02 -18.08
CA GLY A 227 12.23 6.99 -16.99
C GLY A 227 13.18 8.13 -17.36
N ALA A 228 12.67 9.35 -17.52
CA ALA A 228 13.47 10.54 -17.86
C ALA A 228 13.03 11.76 -17.03
N THR A 229 13.96 12.65 -16.73
CA THR A 229 13.68 13.91 -16.03
C THR A 229 12.98 14.91 -16.96
N ALA A 230 12.29 15.89 -16.37
CA ALA A 230 11.64 16.94 -17.17
C ALA A 230 12.64 17.69 -18.05
N ILE A 231 13.87 17.89 -17.54
CA ILE A 231 14.97 18.54 -18.26
C ILE A 231 15.46 17.68 -19.44
N GLU A 232 15.66 16.37 -19.23
CA GLU A 232 16.06 15.44 -20.31
C GLU A 232 15.00 15.39 -21.42
N ILE A 233 13.71 15.39 -21.06
CA ILE A 233 12.60 15.39 -22.02
C ILE A 233 12.55 16.71 -22.78
N ALA A 234 12.66 17.85 -22.08
CA ALA A 234 12.66 19.16 -22.71
C ALA A 234 13.84 19.33 -23.68
N GLN A 235 15.04 18.86 -23.30
CA GLN A 235 16.21 18.89 -24.18
C GLN A 235 15.99 18.06 -25.45
N ALA A 236 15.40 16.86 -25.34
CA ALA A 236 15.11 16.03 -26.51
C ALA A 236 14.10 16.68 -27.48
N ILE A 237 13.17 17.49 -26.96
CA ILE A 237 12.25 18.28 -27.79
C ILE A 237 13.01 19.37 -28.55
N VAL A 238 13.92 20.09 -27.88
CA VAL A 238 14.77 21.13 -28.52
C VAL A 238 15.71 20.52 -29.56
N ASP A 239 16.25 19.34 -29.29
CA ASP A 239 17.12 18.63 -30.24
C ASP A 239 16.35 18.15 -31.49
N HIS A 240 15.05 17.86 -31.34
CA HIS A 240 14.16 17.47 -32.43
C HIS A 240 13.72 18.69 -33.27
N ASP A 241 13.40 19.82 -32.61
CA ASP A 241 13.05 21.07 -33.26
C ASP A 241 13.82 22.27 -32.64
N PRO A 242 14.91 22.73 -33.29
CA PRO A 242 15.70 23.87 -32.83
C PRO A 242 14.96 25.22 -32.80
N GLU A 243 13.77 25.34 -33.40
CA GLU A 243 12.95 26.55 -33.30
C GLU A 243 12.26 26.67 -31.93
N VAL A 244 12.14 25.56 -31.19
CA VAL A 244 11.55 25.53 -29.84
C VAL A 244 12.59 25.93 -28.80
N THR A 245 12.25 26.90 -27.95
CA THR A 245 13.13 27.25 -26.84
C THR A 245 13.06 26.20 -25.73
N HIS A 246 14.15 26.01 -24.98
CA HIS A 246 14.15 25.11 -23.83
C HIS A 246 13.08 25.49 -22.78
N ALA A 247 12.77 26.79 -22.64
CA ALA A 247 11.74 27.25 -21.72
C ALA A 247 10.34 26.81 -22.16
N ASP A 248 10.03 26.91 -23.46
CA ASP A 248 8.74 26.46 -24.02
C ASP A 248 8.62 24.94 -23.94
N ALA A 249 9.70 24.21 -24.26
CA ALA A 249 9.76 22.76 -24.15
C ALA A 249 9.52 22.30 -22.70
N LEU A 250 10.16 22.93 -21.72
CA LEU A 250 9.97 22.60 -20.30
C LEU A 250 8.54 22.90 -19.83
N GLY A 251 7.95 24.02 -20.27
CA GLY A 251 6.56 24.35 -19.99
C GLY A 251 5.58 23.33 -20.60
N PHE A 252 5.86 22.81 -21.79
CA PHE A 252 5.10 21.72 -22.40
C PHE A 252 5.19 20.43 -21.57
N VAL A 253 6.39 20.04 -21.13
CA VAL A 253 6.59 18.86 -20.27
C VAL A 253 5.86 19.02 -18.94
N ASP A 254 5.90 20.21 -18.34
CA ASP A 254 5.13 20.51 -17.13
C ASP A 254 3.63 20.33 -17.37
N GLY A 255 3.12 20.76 -18.53
CA GLY A 255 1.74 20.49 -18.95
C GLY A 255 1.42 19.00 -19.08
N LEU A 256 2.34 18.19 -19.63
CA LEU A 256 2.17 16.73 -19.73
C LEU A 256 2.12 16.05 -18.36
N VAL A 257 2.93 16.52 -17.41
CA VAL A 257 2.94 16.01 -16.03
C VAL A 257 1.66 16.42 -15.30
N ASP A 258 1.23 17.67 -15.41
CA ASP A 258 -0.02 18.15 -14.79
C ASP A 258 -1.27 17.47 -15.37
N ALA A 259 -1.22 17.13 -16.66
CA ALA A 259 -2.26 16.39 -17.34
C ALA A 259 -2.22 14.88 -17.07
N TYR A 260 -1.28 14.35 -16.26
CA TYR A 260 -1.07 12.92 -16.01
C TYR A 260 -0.75 12.08 -17.26
N VAL A 261 -0.20 12.71 -18.30
CA VAL A 261 0.37 11.98 -19.46
C VAL A 261 1.71 11.37 -19.08
N LEU A 262 2.52 12.16 -18.37
CA LEU A 262 3.75 11.73 -17.73
C LEU A 262 3.49 11.60 -16.23
N VAL A 263 3.82 10.45 -15.67
CA VAL A 263 3.58 10.11 -14.26
C VAL A 263 4.92 9.95 -13.56
N SER A 264 5.03 10.53 -12.38
CA SER A 264 6.24 10.47 -11.55
C SER A 264 6.51 9.04 -11.09
N GLU A 265 7.79 8.63 -11.07
CA GLU A 265 8.20 7.34 -10.50
C GLU A 265 7.94 7.22 -8.99
N LEU A 266 7.58 8.33 -8.32
CA LEU A 266 7.20 8.32 -6.91
C LEU A 266 5.81 7.73 -6.63
N GLU A 267 4.95 7.56 -7.65
CA GLU A 267 3.63 6.99 -7.43
C GLU A 267 3.74 5.53 -6.90
N PRO A 268 3.08 5.19 -5.77
CA PRO A 268 3.16 3.84 -5.20
C PRO A 268 2.68 2.76 -6.18
N THR A 269 3.49 1.72 -6.36
CA THR A 269 3.13 0.57 -7.19
C THR A 269 2.24 -0.42 -6.43
N VAL A 270 1.29 -1.05 -7.13
CA VAL A 270 0.40 -2.06 -6.54
C VAL A 270 1.11 -3.41 -6.36
N THR A 271 2.05 -3.71 -7.26
CA THR A 271 2.82 -4.96 -7.29
C THR A 271 4.29 -4.63 -7.44
N GLY A 272 5.15 -5.38 -6.77
CA GLY A 272 6.59 -5.22 -6.88
C GLY A 272 7.24 -5.10 -5.50
N ARG A 273 8.31 -4.30 -5.45
CA ARG A 273 9.02 -4.00 -4.20
C ARG A 273 8.17 -3.08 -3.33
N GLU A 274 8.47 -3.08 -2.03
CA GLU A 274 7.72 -2.28 -1.06
C GLU A 274 7.81 -0.78 -1.42
N PRO A 275 6.68 -0.05 -1.53
CA PRO A 275 6.68 1.32 -2.06
C PRO A 275 7.62 2.31 -1.34
N ILE A 276 7.83 2.18 -0.02
CA ILE A 276 8.79 3.02 0.71
C ILE A 276 10.23 2.87 0.19
N HIS A 277 10.64 1.67 -0.22
CA HIS A 277 11.98 1.43 -0.75
C HIS A 277 12.16 2.05 -2.13
N GLU A 278 11.15 1.93 -3.00
CA GLU A 278 11.16 2.52 -4.34
C GLU A 278 11.15 4.06 -4.27
N MET A 279 10.35 4.63 -3.36
CA MET A 279 10.33 6.07 -3.13
C MET A 279 11.68 6.60 -2.63
N ILE A 280 12.31 5.92 -1.65
CA ILE A 280 13.66 6.29 -1.19
C ILE A 280 14.66 6.23 -2.34
N ALA A 281 14.68 5.13 -3.11
CA ALA A 281 15.61 4.96 -4.22
C ALA A 281 15.42 6.01 -5.33
N SER A 282 14.19 6.46 -5.55
CA SER A 282 13.86 7.50 -6.54
C SER A 282 14.28 8.91 -6.08
N LEU A 283 14.23 9.17 -4.76
CA LEU A 283 14.56 10.47 -4.17
C LEU A 283 16.04 10.62 -3.80
N GLU A 284 16.74 9.52 -3.53
CA GLU A 284 18.15 9.53 -3.12
C GLU A 284 19.10 10.28 -4.08
N PRO A 285 18.93 10.20 -5.43
CA PRO A 285 19.74 10.98 -6.36
C PRO A 285 19.42 12.49 -6.36
N VAL A 286 18.30 12.91 -5.76
CA VAL A 286 17.81 14.29 -5.79
C VAL A 286 18.27 15.02 -4.53
N ALA A 287 19.30 15.88 -4.65
CA ALA A 287 19.91 16.56 -3.50
C ALA A 287 18.90 17.38 -2.67
N ALA A 288 17.93 18.03 -3.34
CA ALA A 288 16.86 18.79 -2.69
C ALA A 288 15.87 17.91 -1.89
N ALA A 289 15.87 16.59 -2.09
CA ALA A 289 15.03 15.64 -1.36
C ALA A 289 15.73 15.03 -0.13
N SER A 290 16.95 15.45 0.20
CA SER A 290 17.78 14.85 1.25
C SER A 290 17.09 14.71 2.61
N GLU A 291 16.35 15.74 3.05
CA GLU A 291 15.58 15.69 4.31
C GLU A 291 14.42 14.68 4.26
N VAL A 292 13.72 14.61 3.12
CA VAL A 292 12.63 13.64 2.89
C VAL A 292 13.20 12.21 2.92
N VAL A 293 14.32 11.99 2.22
CA VAL A 293 15.03 10.70 2.18
C VAL A 293 15.47 10.28 3.57
N ALA A 294 16.11 11.17 4.33
CA ALA A 294 16.56 10.89 5.70
C ALA A 294 15.39 10.48 6.60
N THR A 295 14.26 11.18 6.50
CA THR A 295 13.05 10.87 7.26
C THR A 295 12.46 9.51 6.87
N LEU A 296 12.33 9.23 5.57
CA LEU A 296 11.81 7.95 5.08
C LEU A 296 12.72 6.77 5.45
N VAL A 297 14.04 6.96 5.40
CA VAL A 297 15.04 5.97 5.86
C VAL A 297 14.87 5.70 7.36
N GLN A 298 14.77 6.74 8.18
CA GLN A 298 14.53 6.59 9.62
C GLN A 298 13.24 5.82 9.91
N VAL A 299 12.15 6.14 9.21
CA VAL A 299 10.86 5.44 9.35
C VAL A 299 11.01 3.98 8.92
N ARG A 300 11.57 3.72 7.73
CA ARG A 300 11.83 2.37 7.21
C ARG A 300 12.59 1.52 8.23
N ASP A 301 13.67 2.05 8.79
CA ASP A 301 14.52 1.32 9.73
C ASP A 301 13.81 1.12 11.07
N THR A 302 13.00 2.08 11.50
CA THR A 302 12.14 1.94 12.69
C THR A 302 11.10 0.84 12.49
N LEU A 303 10.46 0.78 11.31
CA LEU A 303 9.51 -0.27 10.94
C LEU A 303 10.18 -1.63 10.89
N ALA A 304 11.37 -1.75 10.30
CA ALA A 304 12.12 -3.00 10.26
C ALA A 304 12.52 -3.48 11.66
N ASN A 305 12.94 -2.56 12.53
CA ASN A 305 13.25 -2.87 13.93
C ASN A 305 12.01 -3.33 14.70
N ILE A 306 10.87 -2.66 14.50
CA ILE A 306 9.58 -3.11 15.01
C ILE A 306 9.32 -4.52 14.47
N ASP A 307 9.30 -4.77 13.18
CA ASP A 307 8.96 -6.09 12.62
C ASP A 307 9.91 -7.23 13.06
N GLY A 308 11.15 -6.91 13.44
CA GLY A 308 12.12 -7.87 13.98
C GLY A 308 11.85 -8.32 15.43
N GLU A 309 11.05 -7.57 16.18
CA GLU A 309 10.71 -7.88 17.57
C GLU A 309 9.49 -8.80 17.68
N ARG A 310 9.30 -9.40 18.87
CA ARG A 310 8.08 -10.18 19.17
C ARG A 310 6.88 -9.24 19.31
N LEU A 311 5.69 -9.77 19.01
CA LEU A 311 4.44 -9.07 19.31
C LEU A 311 4.39 -8.71 20.80
N GLY A 312 3.92 -7.49 21.07
CA GLY A 312 3.82 -6.86 22.36
C GLY A 312 5.09 -6.16 22.85
N GLN A 313 6.24 -6.33 22.20
CA GLN A 313 7.49 -5.67 22.62
C GLN A 313 7.64 -4.25 22.06
N ALA A 314 6.92 -3.92 20.98
CA ALA A 314 6.93 -2.56 20.47
C ALA A 314 6.15 -1.65 21.42
N HIS A 315 6.84 -0.66 21.99
CA HIS A 315 6.20 0.35 22.82
C HIS A 315 5.28 1.25 21.99
N ASP A 316 4.06 1.49 22.48
CA ASP A 316 3.07 2.41 21.89
C ASP A 316 3.68 3.76 21.47
N ALA A 317 4.64 4.24 22.26
CA ALA A 317 5.36 5.49 22.02
C ALA A 317 6.12 5.52 20.69
N ARG A 318 6.58 4.37 20.18
CA ARG A 318 7.27 4.28 18.87
C ARG A 318 6.29 4.51 17.71
N TYR A 319 5.09 3.93 17.79
CA TYR A 319 4.05 4.17 16.79
C TYR A 319 3.60 5.63 16.81
N ALA A 320 3.45 6.22 18.00
CA ALA A 320 3.11 7.64 18.15
C ALA A 320 4.20 8.56 17.59
N ALA A 321 5.47 8.34 17.93
CA ALA A 321 6.59 9.13 17.43
C ALA A 321 6.71 9.04 15.91
N MET A 322 6.59 7.85 15.33
CA MET A 322 6.56 7.70 13.86
C MET A 322 5.38 8.45 13.25
N ALA A 323 4.19 8.40 13.86
CA ALA A 323 3.02 9.10 13.37
C ALA A 323 3.23 10.62 13.35
N GLU A 324 3.89 11.17 14.38
CA GLU A 324 4.27 12.59 14.43
C GLU A 324 5.27 12.95 13.33
N THR A 325 6.34 12.16 13.16
CA THR A 325 7.33 12.35 12.09
C THR A 325 6.68 12.32 10.71
N LEU A 326 5.79 11.35 10.46
CA LEU A 326 5.08 11.22 9.18
C LEU A 326 4.10 12.37 8.95
N ALA A 327 3.42 12.85 9.98
CA ALA A 327 2.51 13.98 9.90
C ALA A 327 3.23 15.30 9.60
N GLN A 328 4.44 15.49 10.15
CA GLN A 328 5.29 16.64 9.85
C GLN A 328 5.80 16.60 8.40
N LEU A 329 6.18 15.41 7.92
CA LEU A 329 6.67 15.24 6.55
C LEU A 329 5.57 15.51 5.49
N CYS A 330 4.33 15.13 5.78
CA CYS A 330 3.19 15.31 4.89
C CYS A 330 2.01 15.97 5.62
N GLU A 331 2.04 17.30 5.70
CA GLU A 331 0.95 18.07 6.31
C GLU A 331 -0.40 17.77 5.65
N GLY A 332 -1.43 17.57 6.48
CA GLY A 332 -2.78 17.25 6.03
C GLY A 332 -3.05 15.77 5.80
N ALA A 333 -2.04 14.90 5.95
CA ALA A 333 -2.25 13.45 5.92
C ALA A 333 -3.20 12.98 7.04
N ASP A 334 -4.05 12.00 6.73
CA ASP A 334 -4.91 11.38 7.73
C ASP A 334 -4.07 10.53 8.68
N THR A 335 -3.79 11.07 9.87
CA THR A 335 -2.96 10.41 10.89
C THR A 335 -3.56 9.12 11.41
N ARG A 336 -4.82 8.80 11.08
CA ARG A 336 -5.48 7.52 11.40
C ARG A 336 -5.08 6.40 10.43
N ARG A 337 -4.48 6.72 9.29
CA ARG A 337 -4.13 5.77 8.21
C ARG A 337 -2.70 6.01 7.72
N LEU A 338 -1.74 5.89 8.63
CA LEU A 338 -0.32 6.03 8.30
C LEU A 338 0.36 4.69 8.06
N LEU A 339 -0.14 3.64 8.72
CA LEU A 339 0.47 2.31 8.73
C LEU A 339 -0.56 1.25 8.35
N GLN A 340 -0.13 0.28 7.56
CA GLN A 340 -0.82 -0.99 7.35
C GLN A 340 -0.01 -2.11 8.01
N VAL A 341 -0.68 -2.93 8.82
CA VAL A 341 -0.03 -4.03 9.55
C VAL A 341 -0.73 -5.34 9.24
N ASP A 342 0.04 -6.32 8.81
CA ASP A 342 -0.39 -7.68 8.58
C ASP A 342 0.28 -8.63 9.59
N MET A 343 -0.49 -9.55 10.16
CA MET A 343 0.06 -10.58 11.05
C MET A 343 0.19 -11.92 10.32
N GLN A 344 1.38 -12.50 10.37
CA GLN A 344 1.65 -13.87 9.98
C GLN A 344 1.51 -14.78 11.22
N LEU A 345 0.69 -15.82 11.11
CA LEU A 345 0.54 -16.83 12.14
C LEU A 345 1.75 -17.75 12.17
N GLY A 346 2.25 -18.05 13.36
CA GLY A 346 3.13 -19.19 13.57
C GLY A 346 2.28 -20.46 13.58
N LEU A 347 2.43 -21.32 12.57
CA LEU A 347 1.73 -22.60 12.43
C LEU A 347 2.63 -23.79 12.78
#